data_AF-L1IIX5-F1
#
_entry.id   AF-L1IIX5-F1
#
_cell.length_a   1.000
_cell.length_b   1.000
_cell.length_c   1.000
_cell.angle_alpha   90.00
_cell.angle_beta   90.00
_cell.angle_gamma   90.00
#
_symmetry.space_group_name_H-M   'P 1'
#
loop_
_entity.id
_entity.type
_entity.pdbx_description
1 polymer ?
#
loop_
_entity_poly.entity_id
_entity_poly.type
_entity_poly.pdbx_seq_one_letter_code
_entity_poly.pdbx_strand_id
1 'polypeptide(L)'
;MACSFHCSFNTYFFTDDQCKQCNASCALGTQFQGCNPDGTPICTTCTQSLPVHSEWEKNLCVHKCDPGYYAFNSSLCLPCDTSPCPVGEYRDTCQAVVGAVCQQCTTKRSTMGAYQSYEAFITPGVPFDVDNCKTECVAGAFRHGPNCFPCRQAPFASWELLDPVPHWTLACTRVQDAKAMPCTSLKNGRYTGYATALDRDCPAVCNPGYYLERVPTGFQVPYWELGTQPGNQTSMTVYVNISRCIPCMSSPLTNGAYTDACNYVCDKDYVKDPNASMPYRCLYCPGQACSSGEYQSGCGASAACKACDPLSDPHRTYTGQGYYMDPASCPEQCASGYWAASTAVNCTACTAEASLNCSLATHFVRRCAPTSDAKCLPCTASCDRKSAVCPLPQPIAYQRAYNSTYCGYCNPNRVCGVGTYMDACQSSNGFTGCSPCRNGLAQNSTVIYMTAGDPYSPYSCSWKCATGYTLGRNSSGGLACLPPVNYIMPTPAPLQTPSSYCPPGQFLTNQLTCQACSDVLPSKYATWTTGCSWICTGGRIAVQHPIQKWYTCMLYSDYQAIALNPRRVMVQSPFNDTYRPHVVGYSQQASGIAAAGFACIVGFIGMGLLCCRYK
;
A
#
# COMPACT_ATOMS: atom_id res chain seq x y z
N MET A 1 -50.94 -37.29 -80.11
CA MET A 1 -51.01 -35.97 -79.47
C MET A 1 -49.60 -35.40 -79.49
N ALA A 2 -49.40 -34.17 -79.96
CA ALA A 2 -48.08 -33.52 -79.96
C ALA A 2 -48.05 -32.45 -78.87
N CYS A 3 -46.99 -32.42 -78.06
CA CYS A 3 -46.77 -31.36 -77.09
C CYS A 3 -46.06 -30.20 -77.79
N SER A 4 -46.64 -29.01 -77.74
CA SER A 4 -45.99 -27.78 -78.23
C SER A 4 -44.97 -27.30 -77.19
N PHE A 5 -43.68 -27.46 -77.49
CA PHE A 5 -42.60 -26.92 -76.67
C PHE A 5 -42.24 -25.51 -77.17
N HIS A 6 -42.20 -24.53 -76.27
CA HIS A 6 -41.68 -23.19 -76.57
C HIS A 6 -40.32 -22.99 -75.89
N CYS A 7 -39.36 -22.46 -76.63
CA CYS A 7 -38.08 -22.03 -76.06
C CYS A 7 -38.28 -20.81 -75.16
N SER A 8 -37.38 -20.60 -74.19
CA SER A 8 -37.36 -19.37 -73.41
C SER A 8 -36.92 -18.20 -74.30
N PHE A 9 -37.89 -17.38 -74.70
CA PHE A 9 -37.78 -16.38 -75.78
C PHE A 9 -36.64 -15.35 -75.64
N ASN A 10 -36.07 -15.20 -74.44
CA ASN A 10 -35.05 -14.19 -74.16
C ASN A 10 -33.61 -14.70 -74.35
N THR A 11 -33.38 -16.01 -74.49
CA THR A 11 -32.01 -16.59 -74.60
C THR A 11 -31.87 -17.74 -75.60
N TYR A 12 -32.98 -18.29 -76.10
CA TYR A 12 -32.97 -19.39 -77.07
C TYR A 12 -33.93 -19.12 -78.23
N PHE A 13 -33.50 -19.46 -79.45
CA PHE A 13 -34.33 -19.47 -80.65
C PHE A 13 -34.61 -20.90 -81.09
N PHE A 14 -35.76 -21.13 -81.75
CA PHE A 14 -36.16 -22.45 -82.23
C PHE A 14 -35.74 -22.62 -83.70
N THR A 15 -34.92 -23.62 -83.98
CA THR A 15 -34.49 -23.98 -85.35
C THR A 15 -34.02 -25.44 -85.39
N ASP A 16 -34.21 -26.13 -86.51
CA ASP A 16 -33.97 -27.58 -86.68
C ASP A 16 -34.61 -28.45 -85.58
N ASP A 17 -35.87 -28.17 -85.22
CA ASP A 17 -36.62 -28.77 -84.11
C ASP A 17 -35.95 -28.68 -82.72
N GLN A 18 -34.98 -27.77 -82.54
CA GLN A 18 -34.24 -27.60 -81.28
C GLN A 18 -34.20 -26.14 -80.82
N CYS A 19 -34.17 -25.94 -79.50
CA CYS A 19 -33.87 -24.64 -78.90
C CYS A 19 -32.36 -24.41 -78.88
N LYS A 20 -31.84 -23.61 -79.82
CA LYS A 20 -30.43 -23.23 -79.87
C LYS A 20 -30.21 -21.92 -79.12
N GLN A 21 -29.09 -21.79 -78.42
CA GLN A 21 -28.78 -20.60 -77.63
C GLN A 21 -28.39 -19.43 -78.54
N CYS A 22 -28.93 -18.25 -78.29
CA CYS A 22 -28.58 -17.02 -79.01
C CYS A 22 -27.09 -16.66 -78.81
N ASN A 23 -26.44 -16.08 -79.84
CA ASN A 23 -25.13 -15.46 -79.67
C ASN A 23 -25.27 -14.10 -78.96
N ALA A 24 -25.35 -14.12 -77.63
CA ALA A 24 -25.49 -12.94 -76.77
C ALA A 24 -24.18 -12.13 -76.66
N SER A 25 -23.73 -11.57 -77.79
CA SER A 25 -22.62 -10.61 -77.87
C SER A 25 -23.05 -9.36 -78.63
N CYS A 26 -23.78 -8.50 -77.94
CA CYS A 26 -24.06 -7.13 -78.35
C CYS A 26 -22.83 -6.22 -78.11
N ALA A 27 -22.82 -5.05 -78.74
CA ALA A 27 -21.80 -4.03 -78.54
C ALA A 27 -22.01 -3.29 -77.20
N LEU A 28 -20.95 -2.64 -76.69
CA LEU A 28 -21.06 -1.75 -75.52
C LEU A 28 -22.06 -0.62 -75.82
N GLY A 29 -22.91 -0.30 -74.85
CA GLY A 29 -24.02 0.66 -75.04
C GLY A 29 -25.24 0.10 -75.77
N THR A 30 -25.37 -1.23 -75.88
CA THR A 30 -26.59 -1.88 -76.39
C THR A 30 -27.03 -3.04 -75.48
N GLN A 31 -28.32 -3.10 -75.17
CA GLN A 31 -28.94 -4.19 -74.41
C GLN A 31 -29.39 -5.32 -75.35
N PHE A 32 -29.13 -6.55 -74.95
CA PHE A 32 -29.64 -7.74 -75.64
C PHE A 32 -31.12 -7.99 -75.28
N GLN A 33 -32.00 -8.08 -76.29
CA GLN A 33 -33.44 -8.33 -76.11
C GLN A 33 -33.89 -9.74 -76.56
N GLY A 34 -33.02 -10.50 -77.21
CA GLY A 34 -33.30 -11.82 -77.78
C GLY A 34 -32.51 -12.03 -79.07
N CYS A 35 -32.84 -13.04 -79.87
CA CYS A 35 -32.28 -13.19 -81.21
C CYS A 35 -33.34 -13.52 -82.25
N ASN A 36 -33.04 -13.17 -83.50
CA ASN A 36 -33.85 -13.53 -84.66
C ASN A 36 -33.82 -15.05 -84.92
N PRO A 37 -34.72 -15.61 -85.76
CA PRO A 37 -34.74 -17.05 -86.08
C PRO A 37 -33.46 -17.60 -86.76
N ASP A 38 -32.56 -16.74 -87.23
CA ASP A 38 -31.24 -17.10 -87.75
C ASP A 38 -30.13 -17.11 -86.68
N GLY A 39 -30.45 -16.76 -85.43
CA GLY A 39 -29.54 -16.65 -84.30
C GLY A 39 -28.85 -15.30 -84.15
N THR A 40 -29.11 -14.32 -85.02
CA THR A 40 -28.52 -12.97 -84.92
C THR A 40 -29.09 -12.20 -83.72
N PRO A 41 -28.26 -11.57 -82.87
CA PRO A 41 -28.73 -10.91 -81.65
C PRO A 41 -29.49 -9.62 -81.96
N ILE A 42 -30.66 -9.47 -81.32
CA ILE A 42 -31.44 -8.24 -81.30
C ILE A 42 -30.86 -7.36 -80.18
N CYS A 43 -30.11 -6.34 -80.57
CA CYS A 43 -29.45 -5.40 -79.67
C CYS A 43 -30.12 -4.02 -79.76
N THR A 44 -30.53 -3.45 -78.64
CA THR A 44 -31.18 -2.12 -78.58
C THR A 44 -30.26 -1.11 -77.92
N THR A 45 -30.00 0.02 -78.59
CA THR A 45 -29.13 1.09 -78.07
C THR A 45 -29.66 1.69 -76.78
N CYS A 46 -28.79 1.83 -75.78
CA CYS A 46 -29.12 2.48 -74.52
C CYS A 46 -29.37 3.98 -74.74
N THR A 47 -30.55 4.46 -74.34
CA THR A 47 -30.99 5.85 -74.56
C THR A 47 -30.49 6.84 -73.50
N GLN A 48 -29.90 6.34 -72.41
CA GLN A 48 -29.34 7.14 -71.34
C GLN A 48 -27.92 7.60 -71.70
N SER A 49 -27.59 8.85 -71.39
CA SER A 49 -26.20 9.33 -71.46
C SER A 49 -25.34 8.67 -70.38
N LEU A 50 -24.23 8.07 -70.80
CA LEU A 50 -23.26 7.44 -69.90
C LEU A 50 -22.63 8.50 -68.97
N PRO A 51 -22.62 8.32 -67.63
CA PRO A 51 -21.96 9.25 -66.71
C PRO A 51 -20.46 9.38 -66.97
N VAL A 52 -19.90 10.55 -66.64
CA VAL A 52 -18.43 10.75 -66.65
C VAL A 52 -17.80 9.78 -65.64
N HIS A 53 -16.68 9.15 -66.03
CA HIS A 53 -16.01 8.08 -65.28
C HIS A 53 -16.84 6.79 -65.12
N SER A 54 -17.40 6.29 -66.22
CA SER A 54 -18.07 4.98 -66.27
C SER A 54 -17.98 4.31 -67.64
N GLU A 55 -18.23 3.01 -67.67
CA GLU A 55 -18.39 2.19 -68.88
C GLU A 55 -19.65 1.32 -68.82
N TRP A 56 -20.20 0.97 -70.00
CA TRP A 56 -21.35 0.07 -70.09
C TRP A 56 -20.99 -1.37 -69.76
N GLU A 57 -21.86 -2.08 -69.05
CA GLU A 57 -21.77 -3.53 -68.93
C GLU A 57 -22.17 -4.23 -70.23
N LYS A 58 -21.54 -5.38 -70.53
CA LYS A 58 -21.78 -6.08 -71.80
C LYS A 58 -23.22 -6.62 -71.84
N ASN A 59 -23.93 -6.32 -72.94
CA ASN A 59 -25.32 -6.72 -73.20
C ASN A 59 -26.39 -6.05 -72.31
N LEU A 60 -26.05 -5.05 -71.48
CA LEU A 60 -26.95 -4.42 -70.52
C LEU A 60 -26.92 -2.90 -70.62
N CYS A 61 -28.07 -2.24 -70.44
CA CYS A 61 -28.11 -0.79 -70.19
C CYS A 61 -27.91 -0.49 -68.70
N VAL A 62 -26.84 -1.04 -68.14
CA VAL A 62 -26.32 -0.76 -66.80
C VAL A 62 -24.87 -0.29 -66.98
N HIS A 63 -24.48 0.77 -66.30
CA HIS A 63 -23.11 1.25 -66.28
C HIS A 63 -22.42 0.87 -64.97
N LYS A 64 -21.11 0.67 -65.03
CA LYS A 64 -20.23 0.57 -63.87
C LYS A 64 -19.21 1.69 -63.91
N CYS A 65 -18.90 2.26 -62.75
CA CYS A 65 -17.93 3.35 -62.65
C CYS A 65 -16.49 2.86 -62.87
N ASP A 66 -15.62 3.77 -63.32
CA ASP A 66 -14.20 3.51 -63.49
C ASP A 66 -13.54 3.12 -62.13
N PRO A 67 -12.42 2.36 -62.13
CA PRO A 67 -11.64 2.12 -60.92
C PRO A 67 -11.25 3.43 -60.22
N GLY A 68 -11.66 3.59 -58.96
CA GLY A 68 -11.52 4.85 -58.21
C GLY A 68 -12.78 5.74 -58.20
N TYR A 69 -13.90 5.27 -58.73
CA TYR A 69 -15.21 5.93 -58.68
C TYR A 69 -16.33 4.98 -58.21
N TYR A 70 -17.44 5.54 -57.68
CA TYR A 70 -18.62 4.78 -57.25
C TYR A 70 -19.93 5.44 -57.68
N ALA A 71 -20.98 4.63 -57.88
CA ALA A 71 -22.26 5.04 -58.45
C ALA A 71 -23.18 5.68 -57.40
N PHE A 72 -23.15 7.01 -57.32
CA PHE A 72 -24.08 7.79 -56.50
C PHE A 72 -25.42 7.96 -57.23
N ASN A 73 -26.51 7.53 -56.58
CA ASN A 73 -27.89 7.63 -57.09
C ASN A 73 -28.08 7.11 -58.53
N SER A 74 -27.35 6.06 -58.92
CA SER A 74 -27.43 5.39 -60.24
C SER A 74 -27.31 6.33 -61.46
N SER A 75 -26.67 7.49 -61.30
CA SER A 75 -26.64 8.55 -62.32
C SER A 75 -25.36 9.39 -62.34
N LEU A 76 -24.53 9.29 -61.29
CA LEU A 76 -23.25 9.99 -61.18
C LEU A 76 -22.19 9.02 -60.66
N CYS A 77 -21.03 8.96 -61.31
CA CYS A 77 -19.86 8.31 -60.76
C CYS A 77 -19.01 9.34 -60.01
N LEU A 78 -19.00 9.26 -58.68
CA LEU A 78 -18.23 10.17 -57.82
C LEU A 78 -16.88 9.53 -57.47
N PRO A 79 -15.79 10.31 -57.38
CA PRO A 79 -14.50 9.78 -56.98
C PRO A 79 -14.57 9.22 -55.56
N CYS A 80 -13.85 8.12 -55.32
CA CYS A 80 -13.71 7.53 -54.00
C CYS A 80 -12.97 8.48 -53.07
N ASP A 81 -13.53 8.72 -51.88
CA ASP A 81 -12.93 9.58 -50.86
C ASP A 81 -11.60 8.99 -50.36
N THR A 82 -10.54 9.78 -50.42
CA THR A 82 -9.17 9.42 -50.00
C THR A 82 -8.74 10.15 -48.72
N SER A 83 -9.63 10.90 -48.08
CA SER A 83 -9.34 11.55 -46.80
C SER A 83 -9.12 10.52 -45.68
N PRO A 84 -8.28 10.81 -44.67
CA PRO A 84 -8.10 9.92 -43.52
C PRO A 84 -9.41 9.72 -42.75
N CYS A 85 -9.66 8.48 -42.32
CA CYS A 85 -10.76 8.16 -41.41
C CYS A 85 -10.52 8.71 -39.99
N PRO A 86 -11.52 8.62 -39.09
CA PRO A 86 -11.34 8.83 -37.65
C PRO A 86 -10.26 7.93 -37.01
N VAL A 87 -9.76 8.32 -35.84
CA VAL A 87 -8.78 7.51 -35.08
C VAL A 87 -9.39 6.16 -34.69
N GLY A 88 -8.67 5.08 -34.98
CA GLY A 88 -9.16 3.70 -34.83
C GLY A 88 -9.90 3.15 -36.05
N GLU A 89 -9.99 3.91 -37.15
CA GLU A 89 -10.55 3.45 -38.41
C GLU A 89 -9.55 3.56 -39.57
N TYR A 90 -9.65 2.62 -40.51
CA TYR A 90 -9.05 2.70 -41.84
C TYR A 90 -10.19 2.71 -42.86
N ARG A 91 -9.90 3.03 -44.12
CA ARG A 91 -10.89 3.05 -45.19
C ARG A 91 -10.83 1.75 -45.97
N ASP A 92 -11.97 1.12 -46.22
CA ASP A 92 -12.05 -0.05 -47.10
C ASP A 92 -11.76 0.34 -48.56
N THR A 93 -11.36 -0.67 -49.32
CA THR A 93 -11.40 -0.69 -50.78
C THR A 93 -12.72 -0.11 -51.30
N CYS A 94 -12.63 0.74 -52.33
CA CYS A 94 -13.81 1.47 -52.80
C CYS A 94 -14.82 0.55 -53.48
N GLN A 95 -16.02 0.47 -52.92
CA GLN A 95 -17.10 -0.38 -53.39
C GLN A 95 -17.96 0.39 -54.41
N ALA A 96 -18.21 -0.21 -55.57
CA ALA A 96 -18.80 0.45 -56.74
C ALA A 96 -20.19 1.10 -56.53
N VAL A 97 -20.88 0.84 -55.41
CA VAL A 97 -22.20 1.39 -55.06
C VAL A 97 -22.17 2.30 -53.83
N VAL A 98 -21.19 2.15 -52.93
CA VAL A 98 -21.19 2.79 -51.59
C VAL A 98 -19.97 3.70 -51.38
N GLY A 99 -18.99 3.65 -52.28
CA GLY A 99 -17.72 4.37 -52.13
C GLY A 99 -16.75 3.65 -51.20
N ALA A 100 -15.78 4.41 -50.68
CA ALA A 100 -14.75 3.92 -49.77
C ALA A 100 -15.13 4.27 -48.32
N VAL A 101 -15.68 3.30 -47.59
CA VAL A 101 -16.27 3.48 -46.26
C VAL A 101 -15.22 3.23 -45.16
N CYS A 102 -15.26 4.00 -44.07
CA CYS A 102 -14.40 3.75 -42.91
C CYS A 102 -14.84 2.48 -42.15
N GLN A 103 -13.87 1.63 -41.83
CA GLN A 103 -14.00 0.39 -41.06
C GLN A 103 -13.10 0.45 -39.83
N GLN A 104 -13.55 -0.16 -38.73
CA GLN A 104 -12.78 -0.24 -37.49
C GLN A 104 -11.52 -1.09 -37.68
N CYS A 105 -10.36 -0.55 -37.31
CA CYS A 105 -9.09 -1.27 -37.33
C CYS A 105 -9.16 -2.50 -36.41
N THR A 106 -8.73 -3.66 -36.92
CA THR A 106 -8.83 -4.94 -36.21
C THR A 106 -7.51 -5.33 -35.54
N THR A 107 -6.40 -4.85 -36.09
CA THR A 107 -5.04 -5.28 -35.73
C THR A 107 -4.51 -4.52 -34.50
N LYS A 108 -4.87 -4.99 -33.30
CA LYS A 108 -4.16 -4.61 -32.07
C LYS A 108 -2.80 -5.31 -31.94
N ARG A 109 -1.86 -4.68 -31.24
CA ARG A 109 -0.46 -5.15 -31.17
C ARG A 109 -0.23 -6.19 -30.07
N SER A 110 -1.09 -6.19 -29.04
CA SER A 110 -1.08 -7.20 -27.98
C SER A 110 -1.45 -8.58 -28.53
N THR A 111 -0.48 -9.50 -28.49
CA THR A 111 -0.58 -10.88 -28.97
C THR A 111 -1.43 -11.80 -28.08
N MET A 112 -1.80 -11.33 -26.89
CA MET A 112 -2.67 -12.04 -25.96
C MET A 112 -3.99 -11.27 -25.78
N GLY A 113 -5.12 -11.91 -26.11
CA GLY A 113 -6.45 -11.29 -26.07
C GLY A 113 -6.82 -10.67 -24.71
N ALA A 114 -6.34 -11.26 -23.61
CA ALA A 114 -6.53 -10.72 -22.24
C ALA A 114 -5.90 -9.34 -22.00
N TYR A 115 -4.99 -8.90 -22.87
CA TYR A 115 -4.31 -7.59 -22.77
C TYR A 115 -4.78 -6.58 -23.83
N GLN A 116 -5.61 -6.98 -24.79
CA GLN A 116 -6.16 -6.11 -25.84
C GLN A 116 -7.13 -5.04 -25.32
N SER A 117 -7.64 -5.20 -24.09
CA SER A 117 -8.39 -4.17 -23.35
C SER A 117 -7.53 -3.00 -22.87
N TYR A 118 -6.21 -3.20 -22.75
CA TYR A 118 -5.26 -2.18 -22.32
C TYR A 118 -4.59 -1.43 -23.49
N GLU A 119 -5.00 -1.70 -24.74
CA GLU A 119 -4.56 -0.96 -25.94
C GLU A 119 -5.70 -0.13 -26.54
N ALA A 120 -5.39 1.13 -26.88
CA ALA A 120 -6.26 2.02 -27.65
C ALA A 120 -5.57 2.45 -28.96
N PHE A 121 -6.35 2.71 -30.01
CA PHE A 121 -5.84 3.27 -31.26
C PHE A 121 -5.57 4.78 -31.11
N ILE A 122 -4.51 5.27 -31.74
CA ILE A 122 -4.05 6.67 -31.70
C ILE A 122 -3.92 7.33 -33.07
N THR A 123 -4.04 6.56 -34.15
CA THR A 123 -4.13 7.06 -35.53
C THR A 123 -5.29 6.37 -36.25
N PRO A 124 -5.77 6.93 -37.37
CA PRO A 124 -6.39 6.12 -38.42
C PRO A 124 -5.36 5.20 -39.10
N GLY A 125 -5.79 4.45 -40.10
CA GLY A 125 -4.91 3.84 -41.09
C GLY A 125 -4.03 4.88 -41.81
N VAL A 126 -2.74 4.60 -41.96
CA VAL A 126 -1.74 5.35 -42.73
C VAL A 126 -0.78 4.36 -43.43
N PRO A 127 -0.91 4.08 -44.74
CA PRO A 127 -1.86 4.68 -45.69
C PRO A 127 -3.32 4.36 -45.35
N PHE A 128 -4.22 5.21 -45.85
CA PHE A 128 -5.62 5.27 -45.42
C PHE A 128 -6.43 4.02 -45.75
N ASP A 129 -5.98 3.22 -46.72
CA ASP A 129 -6.63 2.05 -47.33
C ASP A 129 -6.25 0.70 -46.69
N VAL A 130 -5.59 0.70 -45.52
CA VAL A 130 -5.02 -0.50 -44.88
C VAL A 130 -5.23 -0.50 -43.37
N ASP A 131 -5.61 -1.65 -42.78
CA ASP A 131 -5.68 -1.88 -41.32
C ASP A 131 -4.27 -1.86 -40.68
N ASN A 132 -3.80 -0.66 -40.35
CA ASN A 132 -2.50 -0.43 -39.73
C ASN A 132 -2.53 0.68 -38.65
N CYS A 133 -3.71 0.95 -38.08
CA CYS A 133 -3.87 1.93 -37.00
C CYS A 133 -2.86 1.67 -35.87
N LYS A 134 -2.12 2.71 -35.46
CA LYS A 134 -1.14 2.60 -34.38
C LYS A 134 -1.86 2.49 -33.04
N THR A 135 -1.31 1.69 -32.12
CA THR A 135 -1.85 1.44 -30.77
C THR A 135 -0.90 1.86 -29.65
N GLU A 136 -1.44 2.52 -28.63
CA GLU A 136 -0.75 2.82 -27.36
C GLU A 136 -1.41 2.10 -26.19
N CYS A 137 -0.72 2.05 -25.05
CA CYS A 137 -1.33 1.59 -23.81
C CYS A 137 -2.23 2.67 -23.20
N VAL A 138 -3.42 2.26 -22.73
CA VAL A 138 -4.38 3.15 -22.06
C VAL A 138 -3.81 3.74 -20.77
N ALA A 139 -4.43 4.81 -20.26
CA ALA A 139 -4.07 5.35 -18.95
C ALA A 139 -4.20 4.27 -17.86
N GLY A 140 -3.16 4.09 -17.05
CA GLY A 140 -3.09 2.98 -16.09
C GLY A 140 -2.60 1.64 -16.66
N ALA A 141 -1.99 1.63 -17.86
CA ALA A 141 -1.29 0.47 -18.40
C ALA A 141 0.08 0.85 -19.03
N PHE A 142 1.02 -0.10 -19.04
CA PHE A 142 2.38 0.05 -19.56
C PHE A 142 2.74 -0.99 -20.63
N ARG A 143 3.56 -0.61 -21.62
CA ARG A 143 4.01 -1.52 -22.67
C ARG A 143 5.17 -2.40 -22.19
N HIS A 144 5.05 -3.71 -22.35
CA HIS A 144 6.16 -4.65 -22.16
C HIS A 144 6.18 -5.66 -23.33
N GLY A 145 7.17 -5.49 -24.22
CA GLY A 145 7.19 -6.20 -25.50
C GLY A 145 5.98 -5.83 -26.37
N PRO A 146 5.26 -6.81 -26.96
CA PRO A 146 4.08 -6.53 -27.79
C PRO A 146 2.83 -6.16 -26.98
N ASN A 147 2.78 -6.50 -25.68
CA ASN A 147 1.56 -6.38 -24.88
C ASN A 147 1.54 -5.12 -24.00
N CYS A 148 0.33 -4.65 -23.67
CA CYS A 148 0.11 -3.65 -22.62
C CYS A 148 -0.41 -4.33 -21.34
N PHE A 149 0.26 -4.09 -20.22
CA PHE A 149 -0.06 -4.67 -18.91
C PHE A 149 -0.65 -3.60 -17.98
N PRO A 150 -1.59 -3.93 -17.08
CA PRO A 150 -2.10 -2.98 -16.10
C PRO A 150 -0.98 -2.54 -15.14
N CYS A 151 -0.91 -1.24 -14.87
CA CYS A 151 0.01 -0.66 -13.91
C CYS A 151 -0.26 -1.12 -12.47
N ARG A 152 0.80 -1.29 -11.67
CA ARG A 152 0.69 -1.43 -10.21
C ARG A 152 0.02 -0.17 -9.62
N GLN A 153 -1.05 -0.34 -8.85
CA GLN A 153 -1.81 0.77 -8.23
C GLN A 153 -1.43 1.05 -6.76
N ALA A 154 -0.62 0.20 -6.15
CA ALA A 154 -0.14 0.33 -4.78
C ALA A 154 1.40 0.45 -4.75
N PRO A 155 2.01 1.05 -3.71
CA PRO A 155 3.45 0.96 -3.51
C PRO A 155 3.88 -0.50 -3.30
N PHE A 156 5.17 -0.79 -3.53
CA PHE A 156 5.75 -2.09 -3.18
C PHE A 156 5.66 -2.33 -1.67
N ALA A 157 5.38 -3.57 -1.28
CA ALA A 157 5.45 -4.00 0.11
C ALA A 157 6.85 -4.50 0.48
N SER A 158 7.23 -4.39 1.75
CA SER A 158 8.57 -4.74 2.24
C SER A 158 9.00 -6.18 1.98
N TRP A 159 8.06 -7.11 1.83
CA TRP A 159 8.30 -8.52 1.53
C TRP A 159 8.37 -8.83 0.02
N GLU A 160 8.02 -7.88 -0.84
CA GLU A 160 8.13 -8.05 -2.31
C GLU A 160 9.54 -7.79 -2.81
N LEU A 161 10.39 -7.12 -2.02
CA LEU A 161 11.79 -6.87 -2.34
C LEU A 161 12.72 -7.79 -1.53
N LEU A 162 13.83 -8.17 -2.17
CA LEU A 162 14.91 -8.94 -1.53
C LEU A 162 15.86 -8.07 -0.69
N ASP A 163 15.72 -6.74 -0.76
CA ASP A 163 16.53 -5.76 -0.06
C ASP A 163 15.68 -5.08 1.04
N PRO A 164 16.08 -5.16 2.33
CA PRO A 164 15.38 -4.51 3.44
C PRO A 164 15.56 -2.99 3.52
N VAL A 165 16.31 -2.37 2.59
CA VAL A 165 16.43 -0.91 2.51
C VAL A 165 15.05 -0.24 2.28
N PRO A 166 14.68 0.78 3.08
CA PRO A 166 13.50 1.58 2.84
C PRO A 166 13.46 2.13 1.41
N HIS A 167 12.31 2.00 0.76
CA HIS A 167 12.11 2.42 -0.62
C HIS A 167 10.79 3.19 -0.77
N TRP A 168 10.78 4.05 -1.77
CA TRP A 168 9.56 4.62 -2.34
C TRP A 168 9.23 3.93 -3.66
N THR A 169 8.02 4.15 -4.16
CA THR A 169 7.58 3.60 -5.44
C THR A 169 7.35 4.72 -6.44
N LEU A 170 8.19 4.77 -7.47
CA LEU A 170 7.94 5.56 -8.67
C LEU A 170 6.71 5.00 -9.38
N ALA A 171 5.75 5.86 -9.73
CA ALA A 171 4.54 5.44 -10.43
C ALA A 171 4.84 4.82 -11.81
N CYS A 172 3.94 3.95 -12.23
CA CYS A 172 3.92 3.36 -13.55
C CYS A 172 3.74 4.43 -14.63
N THR A 173 4.55 4.35 -15.69
CA THR A 173 4.39 5.17 -16.91
C THR A 173 3.74 4.31 -18.00
N ARG A 174 3.43 4.86 -19.18
CA ARG A 174 2.93 4.07 -20.33
C ARG A 174 3.91 2.99 -20.84
N VAL A 175 5.10 2.88 -20.26
CA VAL A 175 6.28 2.27 -20.89
C VAL A 175 7.13 1.45 -19.90
N GLN A 176 6.85 1.58 -18.60
CA GLN A 176 7.50 0.86 -17.51
C GLN A 176 6.50 0.74 -16.35
N ASP A 177 6.41 -0.43 -15.71
CA ASP A 177 5.63 -0.58 -14.47
C ASP A 177 6.15 0.33 -13.35
N ALA A 178 5.37 0.47 -12.29
CA ALA A 178 5.83 1.11 -11.08
C ALA A 178 7.15 0.47 -10.59
N LYS A 179 8.09 1.30 -10.15
CA LYS A 179 9.46 0.87 -9.82
C LYS A 179 9.81 1.22 -8.37
N ALA A 180 10.26 0.22 -7.61
CA ALA A 180 10.87 0.47 -6.31
C ALA A 180 12.18 1.26 -6.47
N MET A 181 12.30 2.35 -5.73
CA MET A 181 13.43 3.28 -5.73
C MET A 181 13.94 3.43 -4.29
N PRO A 182 15.21 3.10 -3.99
CA PRO A 182 15.71 3.09 -2.62
C PRO A 182 15.85 4.52 -2.07
N CYS A 183 15.48 4.68 -0.80
CA CYS A 183 15.54 5.95 -0.07
C CYS A 183 16.97 6.18 0.44
N THR A 184 17.82 6.80 -0.39
CA THR A 184 19.28 6.88 -0.21
C THR A 184 19.84 8.25 0.17
N SER A 185 19.01 9.30 0.22
CA SER A 185 19.47 10.70 0.21
C SER A 185 19.50 11.40 1.57
N LEU A 186 18.99 10.77 2.63
CA LEU A 186 18.82 11.41 3.95
C LEU A 186 20.12 11.42 4.77
N LYS A 187 20.90 12.50 4.65
CA LYS A 187 21.96 12.82 5.62
C LYS A 187 21.33 13.37 6.91
N ASN A 188 21.98 13.14 8.05
CA ASN A 188 21.57 13.67 9.37
C ASN A 188 20.13 13.33 9.80
N GLY A 189 19.68 12.12 9.48
CA GLY A 189 18.39 11.57 9.90
C GLY A 189 18.31 10.06 9.61
N ARG A 190 17.13 9.48 9.80
CA ARG A 190 16.79 8.11 9.41
C ARG A 190 15.40 8.03 8.80
N TYR A 191 15.23 7.15 7.83
CA TYR A 191 13.90 6.74 7.38
C TYR A 191 13.25 5.84 8.44
N THR A 192 11.95 6.03 8.67
CA THR A 192 11.18 5.31 9.70
C THR A 192 10.27 4.22 9.12
N GLY A 193 10.24 4.07 7.79
CA GLY A 193 9.48 3.05 7.09
C GLY A 193 9.51 3.25 5.57
N TYR A 194 8.66 2.48 4.89
CA TYR A 194 8.47 2.51 3.44
C TYR A 194 7.46 3.60 3.03
N ALA A 195 7.47 4.04 1.78
CA ALA A 195 6.46 4.98 1.30
C ALA A 195 5.06 4.34 1.25
N THR A 196 4.05 5.07 1.75
CA THR A 196 2.66 4.60 1.81
C THR A 196 1.83 4.91 0.56
N ALA A 197 2.43 5.52 -0.47
CA ALA A 197 1.80 5.81 -1.76
C ALA A 197 2.84 5.90 -2.88
N LEU A 198 2.38 5.85 -4.12
CA LEU A 198 3.19 6.17 -5.30
C LEU A 198 3.67 7.63 -5.27
N ASP A 199 4.86 7.89 -5.83
CA ASP A 199 5.51 9.20 -5.97
C ASP A 199 5.63 10.04 -4.67
N ARG A 200 5.59 9.36 -3.52
CA ARG A 200 5.93 9.95 -2.21
C ARG A 200 7.23 9.33 -1.69
N ASP A 201 8.15 10.17 -1.24
CA ASP A 201 9.36 9.71 -0.54
C ASP A 201 9.02 8.98 0.77
N CYS A 202 9.95 8.13 1.24
CA CYS A 202 9.85 7.43 2.52
C CYS A 202 9.56 8.38 3.69
N PRO A 203 8.78 7.96 4.70
CA PRO A 203 8.68 8.68 5.97
C PRO A 203 10.06 8.75 6.65
N ALA A 204 10.42 9.93 7.13
CA ALA A 204 11.75 10.27 7.63
C ALA A 204 11.67 11.09 8.92
N VAL A 205 12.66 10.91 9.80
CA VAL A 205 12.87 11.69 11.02
C VAL A 205 14.33 12.14 11.04
N CYS A 206 14.53 13.44 11.27
CA CYS A 206 15.87 14.03 11.35
C CYS A 206 16.51 13.82 12.73
N ASN A 207 17.84 13.91 12.78
CA ASN A 207 18.57 13.94 14.03
C ASN A 207 18.33 15.29 14.74
N PRO A 208 18.43 15.36 16.08
CA PRO A 208 18.35 16.62 16.81
C PRO A 208 19.30 17.69 16.25
N GLY A 209 18.80 18.93 16.11
CA GLY A 209 19.51 20.02 15.42
C GLY A 209 19.23 20.13 13.92
N TYR A 210 18.36 19.29 13.37
CA TYR A 210 17.92 19.36 11.97
C TYR A 210 16.39 19.30 11.87
N TYR A 211 15.81 20.06 10.93
CA TYR A 211 14.40 19.94 10.54
C TYR A 211 14.24 19.22 9.21
N LEU A 212 13.05 18.66 9.00
CA LEU A 212 12.69 17.94 7.78
C LEU A 212 12.15 18.90 6.72
N GLU A 213 12.94 19.19 5.70
CA GLU A 213 12.46 19.84 4.47
C GLU A 213 12.13 18.78 3.41
N ARG A 214 11.23 19.11 2.48
CA ARG A 214 10.96 18.30 1.27
C ARG A 214 11.38 19.08 0.03
N VAL A 215 12.41 18.60 -0.66
CA VAL A 215 12.97 19.26 -1.85
C VAL A 215 12.53 18.54 -3.13
N PRO A 216 11.87 19.23 -4.09
CA PRO A 216 11.52 18.65 -5.37
C PRO A 216 12.79 18.26 -6.12
N THR A 217 12.97 16.96 -6.33
CA THR A 217 14.14 16.38 -7.00
C THR A 217 13.68 15.66 -8.26
N GLY A 218 14.23 16.04 -9.40
CA GLY A 218 13.87 15.49 -10.71
C GLY A 218 14.57 14.15 -10.98
N PHE A 219 13.79 13.12 -11.27
CA PHE A 219 14.26 11.82 -11.74
C PHE A 219 13.98 11.69 -13.24
N GLN A 220 15.00 11.30 -14.02
CA GLN A 220 14.77 10.91 -15.42
C GLN A 220 14.13 9.53 -15.45
N VAL A 221 12.96 9.44 -16.08
CA VAL A 221 12.24 8.18 -16.30
C VAL A 221 12.04 8.00 -17.82
N PRO A 222 12.16 6.76 -18.34
CA PRO A 222 11.87 6.51 -19.74
C PRO A 222 10.40 6.77 -20.03
N TYR A 223 10.15 7.37 -21.19
CA TYR A 223 8.84 7.75 -21.72
C TYR A 223 8.85 7.55 -23.24
N TRP A 224 7.69 7.52 -23.85
CA TRP A 224 7.49 7.32 -25.29
C TRP A 224 6.61 8.43 -25.84
N GLU A 225 7.23 9.36 -26.55
CA GLU A 225 6.49 10.36 -27.35
C GLU A 225 5.64 9.68 -28.43
N LEU A 226 4.46 10.28 -28.68
CA LEU A 226 3.50 9.79 -29.67
C LEU A 226 4.13 9.76 -31.08
N GLY A 227 4.42 8.54 -31.54
CA GLY A 227 4.92 8.28 -32.90
C GLY A 227 6.38 7.85 -33.00
N THR A 228 7.17 7.81 -31.92
CA THR A 228 8.56 7.34 -31.97
C THR A 228 8.67 5.83 -32.25
N GLN A 229 9.77 5.39 -32.87
CA GLN A 229 9.99 3.98 -33.22
C GLN A 229 10.60 3.16 -32.06
N PRO A 230 10.16 1.90 -31.84
CA PRO A 230 10.73 0.98 -30.84
C PRO A 230 12.27 0.97 -30.81
N GLY A 231 12.84 1.28 -29.65
CA GLY A 231 14.27 1.55 -29.45
C GLY A 231 14.60 3.00 -29.08
N ASN A 232 13.89 3.99 -29.65
CA ASN A 232 14.19 5.41 -29.44
C ASN A 232 13.58 5.96 -28.13
N GLN A 233 14.26 5.73 -27.00
CA GLN A 233 13.78 6.13 -25.68
C GLN A 233 13.91 7.66 -25.44
N THR A 234 12.78 8.34 -25.33
CA THR A 234 12.71 9.69 -24.75
C THR A 234 12.73 9.62 -23.22
N SER A 235 13.27 10.65 -22.54
CA SER A 235 13.28 10.74 -21.08
C SER A 235 12.43 11.91 -20.62
N MET A 236 11.56 11.69 -19.64
CA MET A 236 10.81 12.76 -18.96
C MET A 236 11.28 12.91 -17.52
N THR A 237 11.24 14.13 -16.98
CA THR A 237 11.65 14.42 -15.60
C THR A 237 10.46 14.37 -14.65
N VAL A 238 10.38 13.35 -13.79
CA VAL A 238 9.39 13.27 -12.70
C VAL A 238 9.96 13.93 -11.46
N TYR A 239 9.28 14.93 -10.92
CA TYR A 239 9.72 15.63 -9.70
C TYR A 239 9.07 15.01 -8.47
N VAL A 240 9.90 14.49 -7.56
CA VAL A 240 9.45 13.89 -6.29
C VAL A 240 10.01 14.69 -5.11
N ASN A 241 9.18 14.92 -4.11
CA ASN A 241 9.49 15.73 -2.93
C ASN A 241 10.26 14.91 -1.88
N ILE A 242 11.57 14.75 -2.11
CA ILE A 242 12.49 13.98 -1.25
C ILE A 242 12.78 14.73 0.05
N SER A 243 12.71 14.01 1.15
CA SER A 243 13.09 14.45 2.49
C SER A 243 14.58 14.77 2.59
N ARG A 244 14.91 15.95 3.13
CA ARG A 244 16.26 16.34 3.50
C ARG A 244 16.25 16.91 4.92
N CYS A 245 17.29 16.63 5.70
CA CYS A 245 17.46 17.21 7.01
C CYS A 245 18.36 18.45 6.92
N ILE A 246 17.78 19.63 7.14
CA ILE A 246 18.48 20.92 7.10
C ILE A 246 18.82 21.35 8.52
N PRO A 247 20.06 21.80 8.81
CA PRO A 247 20.45 22.21 10.16
C PRO A 247 19.64 23.44 10.59
N CYS A 248 19.18 23.44 11.84
CA CYS A 248 18.31 24.49 12.39
C CYS A 248 18.94 25.88 12.40
N MET A 249 20.26 25.97 12.55
CA MET A 249 21.06 27.16 12.23
C MET A 249 22.40 26.70 11.61
N SER A 250 23.08 27.62 10.92
CA SER A 250 24.42 27.37 10.34
C SER A 250 25.53 27.23 11.39
N SER A 251 25.27 27.61 12.65
CA SER A 251 26.17 27.47 13.79
C SER A 251 25.60 26.53 14.87
N PRO A 252 26.45 25.77 15.57
CA PRO A 252 26.03 25.00 16.74
C PRO A 252 25.58 25.95 17.87
N LEU A 253 24.63 25.48 18.68
CA LEU A 253 24.16 26.24 19.84
C LEU A 253 25.19 26.19 20.97
N THR A 254 25.67 27.34 21.42
CA THR A 254 26.61 27.40 22.55
C THR A 254 25.85 27.22 23.87
N ASN A 255 26.23 26.21 24.66
CA ASN A 255 25.65 25.86 25.95
C ASN A 255 24.17 25.42 25.88
N GLY A 256 23.85 24.59 24.89
CA GLY A 256 22.55 23.93 24.80
C GLY A 256 22.47 22.97 23.61
N ALA A 257 21.37 22.24 23.53
CA ALA A 257 21.04 21.35 22.42
C ALA A 257 19.72 21.75 21.75
N TYR A 258 19.67 21.61 20.43
CA TYR A 258 18.39 21.62 19.72
C TYR A 258 17.62 20.33 20.00
N THR A 259 16.31 20.45 20.12
CA THR A 259 15.36 19.34 20.13
C THR A 259 14.66 19.25 18.76
N ASP A 260 13.63 18.41 18.66
CA ASP A 260 12.86 18.26 17.44
C ASP A 260 12.19 19.59 16.99
N ALA A 261 12.02 19.72 15.67
CA ALA A 261 11.43 20.89 15.01
C ALA A 261 12.12 22.24 15.33
N CYS A 262 13.45 22.24 15.52
CA CYS A 262 14.27 23.43 15.78
C CYS A 262 13.94 24.22 17.05
N ASN A 263 13.17 23.63 17.96
CA ASN A 263 13.19 24.05 19.35
C ASN A 263 14.58 23.80 19.95
N TYR A 264 14.87 24.44 21.07
CA TYR A 264 16.12 24.23 21.82
C TYR A 264 15.88 24.16 23.32
N VAL A 265 16.81 23.49 24.00
CA VAL A 265 16.93 23.40 25.46
C VAL A 265 18.36 23.80 25.81
N CYS A 266 18.50 24.68 26.78
CA CYS A 266 19.83 25.10 27.26
C CYS A 266 20.41 24.06 28.21
N ASP A 267 21.74 24.02 28.32
CA ASP A 267 22.43 23.14 29.25
C ASP A 267 22.09 23.50 30.72
N LYS A 268 22.41 22.60 31.66
CA LYS A 268 22.22 22.87 33.08
C LYS A 268 22.91 24.18 33.48
N ASP A 269 22.21 25.01 34.26
CA ASP A 269 22.65 26.34 34.71
C ASP A 269 22.68 27.40 33.58
N TYR A 270 22.02 27.13 32.44
CA TYR A 270 21.73 28.09 31.37
C TYR A 270 20.23 28.22 31.09
N VAL A 271 19.82 29.41 30.62
CA VAL A 271 18.42 29.71 30.26
C VAL A 271 18.33 30.35 28.87
N LYS A 272 17.14 30.30 28.26
CA LYS A 272 16.86 30.97 26.98
C LYS A 272 16.96 32.48 27.14
N ASP A 273 17.70 33.14 26.26
CA ASP A 273 17.69 34.60 26.17
C ASP A 273 16.35 35.08 25.58
N PRO A 274 15.49 35.78 26.34
CA PRO A 274 14.17 36.20 25.85
C PRO A 274 14.27 37.29 24.76
N ASN A 275 15.45 37.91 24.58
CA ASN A 275 15.67 38.95 23.58
C ASN A 275 16.37 38.43 22.31
N ALA A 276 16.84 37.17 22.29
CA ALA A 276 17.56 36.60 21.15
C ALA A 276 16.59 36.12 20.07
N SER A 277 16.22 37.04 19.16
CA SER A 277 15.34 36.77 18.02
C SER A 277 15.94 35.77 17.02
N MET A 278 17.23 35.89 16.71
CA MET A 278 18.15 34.86 16.17
C MET A 278 19.58 35.46 16.08
N PRO A 279 20.66 34.66 16.22
CA PRO A 279 20.67 33.26 16.60
C PRO A 279 20.20 33.05 18.04
N TYR A 280 19.54 31.91 18.29
CA TYR A 280 19.15 31.51 19.65
C TYR A 280 20.37 31.44 20.58
N ARG A 281 20.20 31.90 21.82
CA ARG A 281 21.29 32.01 22.79
C ARG A 281 20.86 31.46 24.14
N CYS A 282 21.76 30.68 24.74
CA CYS A 282 21.68 30.23 26.12
C CYS A 282 22.57 31.13 26.99
N LEU A 283 21.98 31.86 27.93
CA LEU A 283 22.68 32.72 28.89
C LEU A 283 23.07 31.91 30.12
N TYR A 284 24.30 32.10 30.61
CA TYR A 284 24.73 31.46 31.86
C TYR A 284 24.05 32.15 33.04
N CYS A 285 23.21 31.38 33.72
CA CYS A 285 22.32 31.83 34.76
C CYS A 285 22.31 30.76 35.84
N PRO A 286 23.41 30.60 36.60
CA PRO A 286 23.49 29.63 37.68
C PRO A 286 22.35 29.89 38.64
N GLY A 287 21.53 28.86 38.86
CA GLY A 287 20.26 29.00 39.54
C GLY A 287 20.46 29.48 40.97
N GLN A 288 20.09 30.73 41.24
CA GLN A 288 19.92 31.16 42.62
C GLN A 288 18.67 30.44 43.13
N ALA A 289 18.83 29.56 44.12
CA ALA A 289 17.73 28.80 44.68
C ALA A 289 16.75 29.75 45.35
N CYS A 290 15.65 30.05 44.66
CA CYS A 290 14.59 30.93 45.16
C CYS A 290 13.61 30.13 46.01
N SER A 291 12.88 30.82 46.88
CA SER A 291 11.88 30.21 47.74
C SER A 291 10.68 29.73 46.92
N SER A 292 9.83 28.88 47.52
CA SER A 292 8.55 28.56 46.89
C SER A 292 7.68 29.81 46.80
N GLY A 293 7.17 30.11 45.60
CA GLY A 293 6.47 31.36 45.31
C GLY A 293 7.35 32.52 44.85
N GLU A 294 8.66 32.27 44.65
CA GLU A 294 9.57 33.21 44.01
C GLU A 294 10.08 32.68 42.67
N TYR A 295 10.37 33.57 41.72
CA TYR A 295 11.03 33.28 40.45
C TYR A 295 12.34 34.07 40.32
N GLN A 296 13.33 33.52 39.61
CA GLN A 296 14.59 34.23 39.37
C GLN A 296 14.40 35.26 38.25
N SER A 297 14.64 36.53 38.56
CA SER A 297 14.76 37.61 37.57
C SER A 297 16.22 38.03 37.41
N GLY A 298 16.73 38.07 36.18
CA GLY A 298 18.12 38.45 35.89
C GLY A 298 19.17 37.35 36.15
N CYS A 299 20.37 37.54 35.62
CA CYS A 299 21.45 36.54 35.63
C CYS A 299 22.78 37.12 36.09
N GLY A 300 23.63 36.27 36.70
CA GLY A 300 24.88 36.71 37.29
C GLY A 300 24.63 37.74 38.40
N ALA A 301 25.34 38.86 38.38
CA ALA A 301 25.24 39.90 39.41
C ALA A 301 23.89 40.65 39.45
N SER A 302 23.02 40.48 38.44
CA SER A 302 21.65 41.02 38.45
C SER A 302 20.57 39.97 38.77
N ALA A 303 20.96 38.75 39.15
CA ALA A 303 20.04 37.75 39.64
C ALA A 303 19.40 38.19 40.98
N ALA A 304 18.07 38.23 41.01
CA ALA A 304 17.28 38.49 42.19
C ALA A 304 15.99 37.65 42.13
N CYS A 305 15.73 36.91 43.20
CA CYS A 305 14.44 36.28 43.44
C CYS A 305 13.37 37.37 43.63
N LYS A 306 12.22 37.21 42.97
CA LYS A 306 11.04 38.06 43.12
C LYS A 306 9.82 37.20 43.35
N ALA A 307 8.84 37.70 44.10
CA ALA A 307 7.55 37.02 44.24
C ALA A 307 6.87 36.83 42.87
N CYS A 308 6.30 35.64 42.65
CA CYS A 308 5.43 35.36 41.51
C CYS A 308 4.09 36.11 41.60
N ASP A 309 3.38 36.21 40.47
CA ASP A 309 2.12 36.94 40.36
C ASP A 309 1.08 36.40 41.37
N PRO A 310 0.45 37.26 42.20
CA PRO A 310 -0.30 36.83 43.37
C PRO A 310 -1.48 35.92 43.01
N LEU A 311 -1.53 34.76 43.68
CA LEU A 311 -2.56 33.74 43.52
C LEU A 311 -3.96 34.36 43.67
N SER A 312 -4.78 34.19 42.63
CA SER A 312 -6.15 34.74 42.56
C SER A 312 -7.14 34.01 43.48
N ASP A 313 -6.78 32.84 43.98
CA ASP A 313 -7.53 32.05 44.96
C ASP A 313 -6.72 31.92 46.26
N PRO A 314 -7.25 32.36 47.43
CA PRO A 314 -6.55 32.29 48.71
C PRO A 314 -6.38 30.86 49.25
N HIS A 315 -6.99 29.86 48.61
CA HIS A 315 -6.83 28.43 48.92
C HIS A 315 -5.78 27.74 48.05
N ARG A 316 -5.01 28.49 47.24
CA ARG A 316 -3.83 28.00 46.53
C ARG A 316 -2.55 28.27 47.30
N THR A 317 -1.56 27.42 47.11
CA THR A 317 -0.19 27.60 47.60
C THR A 317 0.82 27.22 46.52
N TYR A 318 1.92 27.96 46.46
CA TYR A 318 3.06 27.57 45.64
C TYR A 318 3.73 26.31 46.21
N THR A 319 4.35 25.52 45.32
CA THR A 319 4.99 24.22 45.63
C THR A 319 6.49 24.21 45.33
N GLY A 320 6.95 25.16 44.50
CA GLY A 320 8.35 25.35 44.13
C GLY A 320 8.61 26.78 43.67
N GLN A 321 9.83 27.02 43.20
CA GLN A 321 10.23 28.26 42.54
C GLN A 321 9.69 28.32 41.09
N GLY A 322 9.48 29.52 40.56
CA GLY A 322 9.14 29.75 39.15
C GLY A 322 10.33 29.56 38.20
N TYR A 323 10.02 29.45 36.91
CA TYR A 323 10.99 29.52 35.82
C TYR A 323 11.59 30.92 35.68
N TYR A 324 12.74 30.97 35.00
CA TYR A 324 13.49 32.20 34.79
C TYR A 324 12.66 33.29 34.08
N MET A 325 12.66 34.50 34.65
CA MET A 325 11.96 35.70 34.17
C MET A 325 10.43 35.61 33.99
N ASP A 326 9.78 34.51 34.37
CA ASP A 326 8.33 34.30 34.21
C ASP A 326 7.60 34.34 35.57
N PRO A 327 6.91 35.44 35.93
CA PRO A 327 6.21 35.58 37.21
C PRO A 327 4.95 34.70 37.33
N ALA A 328 4.41 34.18 36.21
CA ALA A 328 3.22 33.32 36.22
C ALA A 328 3.58 31.82 36.32
N SER A 329 4.88 31.48 36.30
CA SER A 329 5.37 30.10 36.22
C SER A 329 5.57 29.37 37.54
N CYS A 330 5.37 30.01 38.69
CA CYS A 330 5.51 29.32 39.99
C CYS A 330 4.54 28.14 40.07
N PRO A 331 5.01 26.89 40.24
CA PRO A 331 4.13 25.73 40.25
C PRO A 331 3.25 25.75 41.50
N GLU A 332 1.94 25.80 41.29
CA GLU A 332 0.91 25.99 42.30
C GLU A 332 0.05 24.73 42.51
N GLN A 333 -0.51 24.59 43.71
CA GLN A 333 -1.51 23.55 44.02
C GLN A 333 -2.55 24.09 45.02
N CYS A 334 -3.70 23.44 45.12
CA CYS A 334 -4.64 23.72 46.22
C CYS A 334 -4.04 23.31 47.58
N ALA A 335 -4.26 24.15 48.59
CA ALA A 335 -3.86 23.92 49.96
C ALA A 335 -4.53 22.66 50.55
N SER A 336 -3.94 22.12 51.63
CA SER A 336 -4.50 20.95 52.32
C SER A 336 -5.96 21.17 52.72
N GLY A 337 -6.85 20.27 52.30
CA GLY A 337 -8.31 20.42 52.46
C GLY A 337 -9.04 21.02 51.26
N TYR A 338 -8.35 21.32 50.16
CA TYR A 338 -8.94 21.83 48.92
C TYR A 338 -8.42 21.08 47.68
N TRP A 339 -9.16 21.15 46.57
CA TRP A 339 -8.82 20.55 45.27
C TRP A 339 -9.35 21.36 44.09
N ALA A 340 -8.69 21.26 42.94
CA ALA A 340 -9.17 21.78 41.67
C ALA A 340 -9.05 20.70 40.58
N ALA A 341 -9.95 20.72 39.59
CA ALA A 341 -9.69 19.99 38.35
C ALA A 341 -8.52 20.68 37.61
N SER A 342 -7.77 19.95 36.76
CA SER A 342 -6.58 20.46 36.06
C SER A 342 -6.82 21.62 35.07
N THR A 343 -8.06 22.08 34.93
CA THR A 343 -8.49 23.22 34.12
C THR A 343 -9.27 24.27 34.92
N ALA A 344 -9.46 24.07 36.23
CA ALA A 344 -10.21 24.98 37.09
C ALA A 344 -9.26 25.97 37.78
N VAL A 345 -9.54 27.27 37.61
CA VAL A 345 -8.76 28.34 38.26
C VAL A 345 -8.95 28.28 39.79
N ASN A 346 -10.16 28.03 40.28
CA ASN A 346 -10.47 28.07 41.70
C ASN A 346 -10.39 26.69 42.36
N CYS A 347 -10.01 26.66 43.63
CA CYS A 347 -9.92 25.49 44.49
C CYS A 347 -11.22 25.33 45.30
N THR A 348 -11.85 24.16 45.18
CA THR A 348 -13.04 23.77 45.95
C THR A 348 -12.62 23.07 47.24
N ALA A 349 -13.32 23.30 48.35
CA ALA A 349 -13.11 22.52 49.57
C ALA A 349 -13.36 21.01 49.31
N CYS A 350 -12.52 20.15 49.88
CA CYS A 350 -12.66 18.70 49.76
C CYS A 350 -13.96 18.20 50.42
N THR A 351 -14.65 17.27 49.75
CA THR A 351 -15.74 16.50 50.36
C THR A 351 -15.17 15.68 51.51
N ALA A 352 -15.74 15.82 52.71
CA ALA A 352 -15.27 15.12 53.91
C ALA A 352 -15.46 13.59 53.78
N GLU A 353 -14.51 12.78 54.25
CA GLU A 353 -14.61 11.31 54.17
C GLU A 353 -15.88 10.78 54.86
N ALA A 354 -16.37 11.47 55.89
CA ALA A 354 -17.60 11.13 56.61
C ALA A 354 -18.92 11.50 55.89
N SER A 355 -18.90 12.39 54.88
CA SER A 355 -20.09 12.67 54.05
C SER A 355 -20.13 11.83 52.76
N LEU A 356 -19.03 11.14 52.43
CA LEU A 356 -19.00 10.13 51.38
C LEU A 356 -19.64 8.82 51.88
N ASN A 357 -20.90 8.60 51.52
CA ASN A 357 -21.66 7.40 51.87
C ASN A 357 -21.22 6.16 51.03
N CYS A 358 -19.94 5.79 51.14
CA CYS A 358 -19.34 4.69 50.39
C CYS A 358 -19.69 3.35 51.01
N SER A 359 -20.30 2.45 50.23
CA SER A 359 -20.46 1.05 50.63
C SER A 359 -19.10 0.35 50.65
N LEU A 360 -18.47 0.24 51.83
CA LEU A 360 -17.14 -0.34 52.02
C LEU A 360 -17.03 -1.82 51.59
N ALA A 361 -18.15 -2.50 51.36
CA ALA A 361 -18.20 -3.85 50.80
C ALA A 361 -17.95 -3.88 49.28
N THR A 362 -18.09 -2.75 48.57
CA THR A 362 -18.01 -2.65 47.10
C THR A 362 -17.22 -1.45 46.59
N HIS A 363 -16.79 -0.54 47.46
CA HIS A 363 -16.07 0.70 47.11
C HIS A 363 -14.96 0.97 48.12
N PHE A 364 -13.88 1.63 47.67
CA PHE A 364 -12.89 2.24 48.54
C PHE A 364 -12.97 3.77 48.47
N VAL A 365 -12.62 4.45 49.57
CA VAL A 365 -12.49 5.91 49.59
C VAL A 365 -11.14 6.27 48.99
N ARG A 366 -11.14 6.96 47.85
CA ARG A 366 -9.94 7.72 47.45
C ARG A 366 -9.98 9.04 48.21
N ARG A 367 -8.91 9.34 48.96
CA ARG A 367 -8.75 10.62 49.66
C ARG A 367 -8.71 11.79 48.68
N CYS A 368 -9.04 12.98 49.17
CA CYS A 368 -8.86 14.21 48.43
C CYS A 368 -7.37 14.46 48.15
N ALA A 369 -7.07 15.03 47.00
CA ALA A 369 -5.73 15.46 46.59
C ALA A 369 -5.85 16.81 45.86
N PRO A 370 -4.78 17.61 45.74
CA PRO A 370 -4.89 18.96 45.17
C PRO A 370 -5.49 19.02 43.76
N THR A 371 -5.44 17.92 43.00
CA THR A 371 -5.99 17.79 41.64
C THR A 371 -7.31 17.01 41.54
N SER A 372 -7.89 16.53 42.65
CA SER A 372 -9.17 15.81 42.64
C SER A 372 -9.83 15.63 44.01
N ASP A 373 -11.15 15.73 44.06
CA ASP A 373 -11.91 15.46 45.30
C ASP A 373 -11.74 14.04 45.85
N ALA A 374 -12.05 13.90 47.13
CA ALA A 374 -12.33 12.62 47.74
C ALA A 374 -13.58 12.00 47.10
N LYS A 375 -13.54 10.69 46.81
CA LYS A 375 -14.71 9.99 46.27
C LYS A 375 -14.68 8.49 46.52
N CYS A 376 -15.86 7.89 46.57
CA CYS A 376 -16.02 6.45 46.44
C CYS A 376 -15.59 6.01 45.05
N LEU A 377 -14.61 5.10 44.96
CA LEU A 377 -14.29 4.39 43.73
C LEU A 377 -14.77 2.94 43.86
N PRO A 378 -15.52 2.39 42.90
CA PRO A 378 -15.96 1.00 42.96
C PRO A 378 -14.75 0.06 42.88
N CYS A 379 -14.79 -0.99 43.69
CA CYS A 379 -13.97 -2.17 43.54
C CYS A 379 -14.47 -2.92 42.30
N THR A 380 -14.01 -2.50 41.11
CA THR A 380 -14.52 -2.99 39.83
C THR A 380 -14.29 -4.49 39.68
N ALA A 381 -15.24 -5.19 39.05
CA ALA A 381 -15.21 -6.64 38.84
C ALA A 381 -14.15 -7.11 37.82
N SER A 382 -13.16 -6.28 37.51
CA SER A 382 -12.01 -6.61 36.64
C SER A 382 -10.92 -7.40 37.38
N CYS A 383 -11.06 -7.63 38.69
CA CYS A 383 -10.19 -8.53 39.46
C CYS A 383 -10.58 -9.99 39.20
N ASP A 384 -10.29 -10.50 38.00
CA ASP A 384 -10.44 -11.92 37.69
C ASP A 384 -9.53 -12.76 38.62
N ARG A 385 -10.09 -13.83 39.20
CA ARG A 385 -9.45 -14.65 40.25
C ARG A 385 -8.23 -15.44 39.78
N LYS A 386 -7.78 -15.27 38.52
CA LYS A 386 -6.62 -15.95 37.94
C LYS A 386 -5.60 -15.03 37.24
N SER A 387 -5.85 -13.72 37.09
CA SER A 387 -4.92 -12.78 36.43
C SER A 387 -4.92 -11.42 37.11
N ALA A 388 -3.79 -11.04 37.73
CA ALA A 388 -3.69 -9.85 38.57
C ALA A 388 -3.06 -8.64 37.85
N VAL A 389 -3.85 -7.89 37.07
CA VAL A 389 -3.48 -6.53 36.59
C VAL A 389 -4.71 -5.62 36.58
N CYS A 390 -4.61 -4.47 37.25
CA CYS A 390 -5.54 -3.33 37.13
C CYS A 390 -4.73 -2.02 37.00
N PRO A 391 -4.99 -1.14 36.02
CA PRO A 391 -4.22 0.10 35.83
C PRO A 391 -4.92 1.33 36.41
N LEU A 392 -4.26 2.06 37.32
CA LEU A 392 -4.57 3.45 37.70
C LEU A 392 -3.29 4.23 38.08
N PRO A 393 -3.26 5.57 37.94
CA PRO A 393 -2.04 6.38 38.14
C PRO A 393 -1.70 6.69 39.61
N GLN A 394 -0.42 7.03 39.83
CA GLN A 394 0.24 7.36 41.11
C GLN A 394 0.46 8.88 41.29
N PRO A 395 1.06 9.41 42.40
CA PRO A 395 1.53 8.79 43.67
C PRO A 395 0.73 9.35 44.89
N ILE A 396 1.08 9.20 46.18
CA ILE A 396 2.16 8.57 46.99
C ILE A 396 1.48 7.84 48.21
N ALA A 397 2.06 7.26 49.28
CA ALA A 397 3.42 7.14 49.85
C ALA A 397 3.60 5.71 50.46
N TYR A 398 4.54 5.48 51.41
CA TYR A 398 4.84 4.13 51.92
C TYR A 398 5.32 4.07 53.39
N GLN A 399 4.65 3.26 54.24
CA GLN A 399 5.25 2.61 55.42
C GLN A 399 4.47 1.33 55.83
N ARG A 400 5.02 0.54 56.76
CA ARG A 400 4.85 -0.93 56.79
C ARG A 400 3.79 -1.46 57.77
N ALA A 401 3.03 -2.45 57.33
CA ALA A 401 2.72 -3.68 58.07
C ALA A 401 2.50 -4.84 57.06
N TYR A 402 2.89 -6.07 57.41
CA TYR A 402 2.75 -7.24 56.53
C TYR A 402 1.63 -8.16 57.01
N ASN A 403 0.68 -8.52 56.13
CA ASN A 403 0.17 -9.90 56.06
C ASN A 403 -0.58 -10.23 54.75
N SER A 404 -0.22 -11.38 54.17
CA SER A 404 -1.00 -12.29 53.30
C SER A 404 -1.85 -11.82 52.09
N THR A 405 -1.99 -10.54 51.74
CA THR A 405 -2.64 -10.13 50.47
C THR A 405 -1.91 -8.96 49.81
N TYR A 406 -1.18 -9.19 48.71
CA TYR A 406 -0.43 -8.15 48.01
C TYR A 406 -0.51 -8.31 46.48
N CYS A 407 -1.30 -7.47 45.83
CA CYS A 407 -1.28 -7.31 44.37
C CYS A 407 -0.23 -6.25 44.00
N GLY A 408 1.03 -6.67 43.88
CA GLY A 408 2.13 -5.80 43.47
C GLY A 408 2.04 -5.42 41.99
N TYR A 409 1.89 -4.12 41.69
CA TYR A 409 1.89 -3.60 40.33
C TYR A 409 3.32 -3.25 39.88
N CYS A 410 3.83 -3.93 38.86
CA CYS A 410 5.07 -3.50 38.20
C CYS A 410 4.80 -2.25 37.37
N ASN A 411 5.58 -1.19 37.58
CA ASN A 411 5.51 0.02 36.76
C ASN A 411 5.86 -0.32 35.29
N PRO A 412 4.94 -0.16 34.32
CA PRO A 412 5.19 -0.52 32.91
C PRO A 412 6.21 0.39 32.23
N ASN A 413 6.46 1.58 32.78
CA ASN A 413 7.49 2.51 32.32
C ASN A 413 8.86 2.23 32.96
N ARG A 414 9.00 1.12 33.70
CA ARG A 414 10.26 0.74 34.34
C ARG A 414 11.18 0.06 33.32
N VAL A 415 12.12 0.82 32.79
CA VAL A 415 13.23 0.26 32.01
C VAL A 415 14.00 -0.73 32.90
N CYS A 416 14.06 -1.99 32.47
CA CYS A 416 14.83 -3.02 33.15
C CYS A 416 16.34 -2.76 33.00
N GLY A 417 17.12 -3.12 34.02
CA GLY A 417 18.57 -2.90 34.04
C GLY A 417 19.32 -3.82 33.08
N VAL A 418 20.58 -3.48 32.80
CA VAL A 418 21.50 -4.32 32.01
C VAL A 418 21.54 -5.75 32.58
N GLY A 419 21.37 -6.75 31.73
CA GLY A 419 21.25 -8.16 32.13
C GLY A 419 19.88 -8.60 32.63
N THR A 420 18.86 -7.75 32.56
CA THR A 420 17.45 -8.11 32.80
C THR A 420 16.56 -7.70 31.62
N TYR A 421 15.49 -8.45 31.40
CA TYR A 421 14.44 -8.18 30.40
C TYR A 421 13.10 -7.98 31.11
N MET A 422 12.18 -7.24 30.48
CA MET A 422 10.84 -7.02 31.02
C MET A 422 10.02 -8.32 30.95
N ASP A 423 9.44 -8.72 32.08
CA ASP A 423 8.74 -9.99 32.28
C ASP A 423 7.50 -9.79 33.17
N ALA A 424 6.64 -10.81 33.27
CA ALA A 424 5.48 -10.79 34.15
C ALA A 424 5.87 -10.52 35.63
N CYS A 425 4.95 -9.92 36.40
CA CYS A 425 5.12 -9.74 37.84
C CYS A 425 4.97 -11.08 38.56
N GLN A 426 6.08 -11.72 38.95
CA GLN A 426 6.06 -13.03 39.61
C GLN A 426 6.98 -13.08 40.84
N SER A 427 6.69 -14.00 41.77
CA SER A 427 7.48 -14.18 43.00
C SER A 427 8.95 -14.49 42.73
N SER A 428 9.24 -15.19 41.63
CA SER A 428 10.59 -15.51 41.14
C SER A 428 11.42 -14.28 40.70
N ASN A 429 10.79 -13.15 40.38
CA ASN A 429 11.47 -11.86 40.15
C ASN A 429 11.15 -10.82 41.23
N GLY A 430 10.65 -11.24 42.39
CA GLY A 430 10.31 -10.34 43.50
C GLY A 430 9.23 -9.32 43.17
N PHE A 431 8.36 -9.59 42.19
CA PHE A 431 7.38 -8.66 41.62
C PHE A 431 8.00 -7.37 41.07
N THR A 432 9.24 -7.42 40.60
CA THR A 432 9.96 -6.24 40.08
C THR A 432 9.63 -5.89 38.63
N GLY A 433 9.06 -6.84 37.89
CA GLY A 433 8.77 -6.75 36.44
C GLY A 433 9.99 -6.99 35.55
N CYS A 434 11.14 -7.33 36.13
CA CYS A 434 12.39 -7.53 35.41
C CYS A 434 13.01 -8.88 35.79
N SER A 435 13.05 -9.81 34.85
CA SER A 435 13.66 -11.13 35.04
C SER A 435 15.10 -11.15 34.48
N PRO A 436 16.02 -11.93 35.07
CA PRO A 436 17.39 -12.03 34.57
C PRO A 436 17.42 -12.68 33.18
N CYS A 437 18.19 -12.08 32.28
CA CYS A 437 18.41 -12.60 30.94
C CYS A 437 19.11 -13.96 30.95
N ARG A 438 18.86 -14.73 29.89
CA ARG A 438 19.44 -16.04 29.61
C ARG A 438 20.35 -15.91 28.41
N ASN A 439 21.57 -16.42 28.52
CA ASN A 439 22.59 -16.36 27.47
C ASN A 439 22.79 -17.71 26.73
N GLY A 440 22.06 -18.76 27.14
CA GLY A 440 22.21 -20.12 26.61
C GLY A 440 23.45 -20.87 27.11
N LEU A 441 24.28 -20.24 27.95
CA LEU A 441 25.44 -20.84 28.58
C LEU A 441 25.02 -21.56 29.87
N ALA A 442 25.83 -22.51 30.33
CA ALA A 442 25.66 -23.09 31.67
C ALA A 442 25.76 -21.98 32.74
N GLN A 443 24.89 -22.02 33.76
CA GLN A 443 24.77 -20.96 34.78
C GLN A 443 26.07 -20.81 35.60
N ASN A 444 26.94 -19.90 35.17
CA ASN A 444 28.18 -19.56 35.85
C ASN A 444 28.50 -18.07 35.66
N SER A 445 29.10 -17.43 36.65
CA SER A 445 29.16 -15.97 36.80
C SER A 445 30.17 -15.24 35.90
N THR A 446 30.71 -15.90 34.87
CA THR A 446 31.80 -15.41 34.02
C THR A 446 31.33 -14.56 32.82
N VAL A 447 30.08 -14.08 32.85
CA VAL A 447 29.41 -13.37 31.74
C VAL A 447 28.94 -11.99 32.20
N ILE A 448 29.33 -10.96 31.45
CA ILE A 448 28.91 -9.57 31.64
C ILE A 448 27.90 -9.21 30.56
N TYR A 449 26.65 -8.98 30.97
CA TYR A 449 25.65 -8.38 30.09
C TYR A 449 25.99 -6.93 29.79
N MET A 450 25.68 -6.46 28.58
CA MET A 450 26.03 -5.12 28.08
C MET A 450 24.79 -4.25 27.81
N THR A 451 23.63 -4.87 27.55
CA THR A 451 22.33 -4.17 27.42
C THR A 451 21.29 -4.78 28.35
N ALA A 452 20.18 -4.06 28.53
CA ALA A 452 18.91 -4.67 28.92
C ALA A 452 18.37 -5.57 27.78
N GLY A 453 17.32 -6.33 28.07
CA GLY A 453 16.63 -7.17 27.09
C GLY A 453 15.27 -6.63 26.67
N ASP A 454 14.87 -6.94 25.44
CA ASP A 454 13.56 -6.65 24.87
C ASP A 454 12.42 -7.30 25.69
N PRO A 455 11.22 -6.69 25.74
CA PRO A 455 10.10 -7.23 26.49
C PRO A 455 9.76 -8.68 26.13
N TYR A 456 9.63 -9.52 27.16
CA TYR A 456 9.31 -10.94 27.11
C TYR A 456 10.30 -11.81 26.30
N SER A 457 11.47 -11.27 25.92
CA SER A 457 12.51 -11.99 25.17
C SER A 457 13.71 -12.32 26.07
N PRO A 458 13.75 -13.49 26.73
CA PRO A 458 14.81 -13.82 27.70
C PRO A 458 16.23 -13.88 27.11
N TYR A 459 16.38 -14.01 25.79
CA TYR A 459 17.67 -14.16 25.10
C TYR A 459 18.17 -12.89 24.41
N SER A 460 17.48 -11.75 24.60
CA SER A 460 17.75 -10.49 23.91
C SER A 460 18.88 -9.65 24.48
N CYS A 461 19.22 -9.78 25.78
CA CYS A 461 20.34 -9.02 26.35
C CYS A 461 21.65 -9.39 25.64
N SER A 462 22.33 -8.42 25.04
CA SER A 462 23.70 -8.60 24.57
C SER A 462 24.65 -8.84 25.75
N TRP A 463 25.69 -9.65 25.54
CA TRP A 463 26.65 -10.03 26.58
C TRP A 463 28.03 -10.31 26.00
N LYS A 464 29.04 -10.33 26.89
CA LYS A 464 30.41 -10.77 26.61
C LYS A 464 30.95 -11.57 27.80
N CYS A 465 32.05 -12.30 27.59
CA CYS A 465 32.79 -12.87 28.71
C CYS A 465 33.42 -11.77 29.58
N ALA A 466 33.60 -12.07 30.87
CA ALA A 466 34.32 -11.20 31.79
C ALA A 466 35.78 -11.00 31.36
N THR A 467 36.40 -9.90 31.80
CA THR A 467 37.82 -9.63 31.53
C THR A 467 38.69 -10.78 32.04
N GLY A 468 39.56 -11.32 31.18
CA GLY A 468 40.33 -12.53 31.50
C GLY A 468 39.59 -13.84 31.22
N TYR A 469 38.49 -13.82 30.46
CA TYR A 469 37.78 -15.01 29.97
C TYR A 469 37.46 -14.88 28.47
N THR A 470 37.49 -15.99 27.73
CA THR A 470 37.09 -16.08 26.33
C THR A 470 35.97 -17.11 26.15
N LEU A 471 35.17 -16.97 25.08
CA LEU A 471 34.09 -17.92 24.79
C LEU A 471 34.68 -19.21 24.18
N GLY A 472 34.43 -20.34 24.84
CA GLY A 472 34.89 -21.66 24.41
C GLY A 472 33.88 -22.75 24.72
N ARG A 473 34.28 -24.02 24.56
CA ARG A 473 33.51 -25.19 25.01
C ARG A 473 34.14 -25.77 26.28
N ASN A 474 33.30 -26.03 27.29
CA ASN A 474 33.73 -26.68 28.53
C ASN A 474 33.98 -28.19 28.32
N SER A 475 34.36 -28.90 29.39
CA SER A 475 34.62 -30.34 29.37
C SER A 475 33.38 -31.21 29.03
N SER A 476 32.16 -30.67 29.08
CA SER A 476 30.94 -31.33 28.61
C SER A 476 30.50 -30.85 27.22
N GLY A 477 31.36 -30.15 26.47
CA GLY A 477 31.11 -29.68 25.11
C GLY A 477 30.15 -28.47 24.99
N GLY A 478 29.57 -28.01 26.10
CA GLY A 478 28.67 -26.86 26.15
C GLY A 478 29.45 -25.54 26.07
N LEU A 479 28.85 -24.50 25.48
CA LEU A 479 29.47 -23.18 25.42
C LEU A 479 29.55 -22.57 26.82
N ALA A 480 30.70 -21.97 27.14
CA ALA A 480 30.97 -21.27 28.39
C ALA A 480 32.07 -20.21 28.21
N CYS A 481 32.09 -19.20 29.07
CA CYS A 481 33.22 -18.29 29.21
C CYS A 481 34.29 -18.95 30.11
N LEU A 482 35.45 -19.24 29.54
CA LEU A 482 36.57 -19.97 30.16
C LEU A 482 37.80 -19.07 30.29
N PRO A 483 38.66 -19.25 31.30
CA PRO A 483 39.92 -18.51 31.39
C PRO A 483 40.85 -18.91 30.23
N PRO A 484 41.66 -17.98 29.68
CA PRO A 484 42.62 -18.31 28.63
C PRO A 484 43.66 -19.29 29.19
N VAL A 485 43.75 -20.46 28.56
CA VAL A 485 44.67 -21.51 29.00
C VAL A 485 46.09 -21.10 28.58
N ASN A 486 46.96 -20.82 29.56
CA ASN A 486 48.35 -20.36 29.33
C ASN A 486 49.29 -21.48 28.84
N TYR A 487 48.89 -22.21 27.79
CA TYR A 487 49.77 -23.10 27.04
C TYR A 487 49.54 -22.95 25.54
N ILE A 488 50.48 -22.26 24.89
CA ILE A 488 50.60 -22.27 23.43
C ILE A 488 51.19 -23.63 23.03
N MET A 489 50.35 -24.51 22.49
CA MET A 489 50.81 -25.60 21.61
C MET A 489 50.22 -25.36 20.22
N PRO A 490 51.05 -25.16 19.18
CA PRO A 490 50.57 -24.97 17.82
C PRO A 490 50.17 -26.30 17.19
N THR A 491 48.87 -26.64 17.26
CA THR A 491 48.33 -27.84 16.62
C THR A 491 47.92 -27.52 15.16
N PRO A 492 48.32 -28.34 14.16
CA PRO A 492 47.97 -28.09 12.76
C PRO A 492 46.48 -28.30 12.43
N ALA A 493 46.05 -27.60 11.37
CA ALA A 493 44.69 -27.59 10.79
C ALA A 493 43.58 -26.99 11.68
N PRO A 494 42.67 -26.16 11.11
CA PRO A 494 41.56 -25.59 11.87
C PRO A 494 40.50 -26.65 12.16
N LEU A 495 40.33 -27.00 13.44
CA LEU A 495 39.18 -27.78 13.90
C LEU A 495 37.91 -26.98 13.66
N GLN A 496 37.15 -27.37 12.63
CA GLN A 496 35.85 -26.77 12.33
C GLN A 496 34.91 -26.94 13.51
N THR A 497 34.28 -25.86 13.97
CA THR A 497 33.18 -25.96 14.93
C THR A 497 32.06 -26.80 14.33
N PRO A 498 31.52 -27.81 15.04
CA PRO A 498 30.33 -28.52 14.59
C PRO A 498 29.24 -27.51 14.26
N SER A 499 28.67 -27.60 13.05
CA SER A 499 27.69 -26.63 12.57
C SER A 499 26.52 -26.54 13.56
N SER A 500 26.20 -25.32 13.98
CA SER A 500 24.99 -25.03 14.78
C SER A 500 23.69 -25.20 13.98
N TYR A 501 23.80 -25.50 12.68
CA TYR A 501 22.71 -25.69 11.75
C TYR A 501 22.87 -27.02 11.03
N CYS A 502 21.84 -27.86 11.12
CA CYS A 502 21.71 -29.02 10.25
C CYS A 502 21.36 -28.57 8.82
N PRO A 503 21.79 -29.31 7.77
CA PRO A 503 21.40 -29.00 6.40
C PRO A 503 19.87 -29.12 6.22
N PRO A 504 19.27 -28.42 5.23
CA PRO A 504 17.83 -28.44 5.00
C PRO A 504 17.28 -29.87 4.87
N GLY A 505 16.22 -30.18 5.63
CA GLY A 505 15.64 -31.53 5.71
C GLY A 505 16.19 -32.41 6.83
N GLN A 506 17.02 -31.82 7.71
CA GLN A 506 17.46 -32.44 8.96
C GLN A 506 17.21 -31.49 10.14
N PHE A 507 16.91 -32.06 11.30
CA PHE A 507 16.80 -31.34 12.57
C PHE A 507 17.90 -31.76 13.55
N LEU A 508 18.29 -30.84 14.44
CA LEU A 508 19.31 -31.08 15.45
C LEU A 508 18.65 -31.76 16.66
N THR A 509 19.11 -32.96 17.01
CA THR A 509 18.64 -33.72 18.16
C THR A 509 19.16 -33.13 19.48
N ASN A 510 18.60 -33.59 20.59
CA ASN A 510 19.08 -33.28 21.94
C ASN A 510 20.54 -33.75 22.19
N GLN A 511 21.06 -34.66 21.37
CA GLN A 511 22.45 -35.12 21.37
C GLN A 511 23.37 -34.32 20.42
N LEU A 512 22.89 -33.21 19.84
CA LEU A 512 23.59 -32.39 18.84
C LEU A 512 23.97 -33.14 17.55
N THR A 513 23.23 -34.20 17.21
CA THR A 513 23.35 -34.90 15.93
C THR A 513 22.24 -34.48 14.98
N CYS A 514 22.51 -34.40 13.69
CA CYS A 514 21.47 -34.10 12.70
C CYS A 514 20.75 -35.38 12.28
N GLN A 515 19.44 -35.45 12.52
CA GLN A 515 18.57 -36.53 12.01
C GLN A 515 17.69 -36.01 10.87
N ALA A 516 17.44 -36.87 9.88
CA ALA A 516 16.50 -36.56 8.81
C ALA A 516 15.08 -36.36 9.35
N CYS A 517 14.36 -35.38 8.79
CA CYS A 517 12.94 -35.21 9.03
C CYS A 517 12.17 -36.45 8.53
N SER A 518 11.23 -36.95 9.33
CA SER A 518 10.40 -38.13 8.99
C SER A 518 9.46 -37.90 7.81
N ASP A 519 9.17 -36.64 7.53
CA ASP A 519 8.06 -36.25 6.66
C ASP A 519 8.53 -36.17 5.21
N VAL A 520 7.83 -36.87 4.32
CA VAL A 520 8.12 -36.84 2.89
C VAL A 520 7.77 -35.46 2.31
N LEU A 521 8.71 -34.82 1.59
CA LEU A 521 8.44 -33.56 0.90
C LEU A 521 7.20 -33.71 -0.01
N PRO A 522 6.15 -32.89 0.17
CA PRO A 522 4.85 -33.16 -0.44
C PRO A 522 4.80 -32.97 -1.96
N SER A 523 5.79 -32.34 -2.55
CA SER A 523 5.93 -32.27 -4.01
C SER A 523 7.36 -31.94 -4.43
N LYS A 524 7.69 -32.20 -5.70
CA LYS A 524 8.92 -31.73 -6.37
C LYS A 524 9.06 -30.20 -6.48
N TYR A 525 8.09 -29.44 -5.96
CA TYR A 525 8.09 -27.98 -5.91
C TYR A 525 8.19 -27.43 -4.47
N ALA A 526 8.54 -28.28 -3.50
CA ALA A 526 8.87 -27.87 -2.14
C ALA A 526 10.38 -28.01 -1.90
N THR A 527 10.99 -27.07 -1.19
CA THR A 527 12.34 -27.19 -0.62
C THR A 527 12.28 -27.05 0.88
N TRP A 528 13.06 -27.84 1.60
CA TRP A 528 13.36 -27.55 3.00
C TRP A 528 14.07 -26.20 3.14
N THR A 529 13.85 -25.52 4.26
CA THR A 529 14.55 -24.30 4.65
C THR A 529 15.48 -24.57 5.83
N THR A 530 15.04 -24.32 7.07
CA THR A 530 15.79 -24.60 8.30
C THR A 530 15.01 -25.56 9.20
N GLY A 531 15.67 -26.65 9.62
CA GLY A 531 15.00 -27.75 10.30
C GLY A 531 13.98 -28.48 9.40
N CYS A 532 12.90 -28.97 10.01
CA CYS A 532 11.78 -29.62 9.32
C CYS A 532 10.70 -28.63 8.85
N SER A 533 11.10 -27.43 8.43
CA SER A 533 10.24 -26.45 7.75
C SER A 533 10.56 -26.44 6.26
N TRP A 534 9.54 -26.37 5.40
CA TRP A 534 9.71 -26.28 3.94
C TRP A 534 8.87 -25.13 3.36
N ILE A 535 9.29 -24.65 2.19
CA ILE A 535 8.57 -23.64 1.40
C ILE A 535 8.38 -24.11 -0.03
N CYS A 536 7.39 -23.55 -0.71
CA CYS A 536 7.18 -23.78 -2.14
C CYS A 536 8.17 -22.94 -2.98
N THR A 537 8.70 -23.54 -4.05
CA THR A 537 9.64 -22.89 -4.98
C THR A 537 8.96 -22.50 -6.29
N GLY A 538 9.56 -21.56 -7.03
CA GLY A 538 9.07 -21.17 -8.36
C GLY A 538 7.72 -20.43 -8.36
N GLY A 539 7.51 -19.48 -7.44
CA GLY A 539 6.30 -18.64 -7.40
C GLY A 539 5.01 -19.38 -6.99
N ARG A 540 5.15 -20.53 -6.32
CA ARG A 540 4.04 -21.37 -5.86
C ARG A 540 3.67 -21.06 -4.40
N ILE A 541 2.41 -21.24 -4.05
CA ILE A 541 1.89 -21.13 -2.68
C ILE A 541 1.64 -22.52 -2.08
N ALA A 542 1.79 -22.62 -0.75
CA ALA A 542 1.43 -23.81 0.01
C ALA A 542 -0.07 -23.81 0.30
N VAL A 543 -0.77 -24.87 -0.12
CA VAL A 543 -2.22 -25.03 0.04
C VAL A 543 -2.52 -26.36 0.72
N GLN A 544 -3.33 -26.33 1.78
CA GLN A 544 -3.73 -27.54 2.49
C GLN A 544 -4.83 -28.28 1.71
N HIS A 545 -4.63 -29.58 1.47
CA HIS A 545 -5.65 -30.43 0.87
C HIS A 545 -6.83 -30.58 1.84
N PRO A 546 -8.06 -30.16 1.47
CA PRO A 546 -9.15 -29.99 2.45
C PRO A 546 -9.55 -31.29 3.15
N ILE A 547 -9.57 -32.41 2.42
CA ILE A 547 -9.90 -33.76 2.91
C ILE A 547 -8.72 -34.38 3.68
N GLN A 548 -7.58 -34.59 3.02
CA GLN A 548 -6.46 -35.39 3.52
C GLN A 548 -5.45 -34.61 4.42
N LYS A 549 -5.64 -33.31 4.65
CA LYS A 549 -4.88 -32.43 5.56
C LYS A 549 -3.37 -32.25 5.34
N TRP A 550 -2.72 -33.02 4.47
CA TRP A 550 -1.41 -32.67 3.92
C TRP A 550 -1.45 -31.35 3.13
N TYR A 551 -0.30 -30.72 2.91
CA TYR A 551 -0.15 -29.49 2.13
C TYR A 551 0.55 -29.79 0.80
N THR A 552 0.33 -28.98 -0.23
CA THR A 552 1.00 -29.10 -1.54
C THR A 552 1.31 -27.74 -2.16
N CYS A 553 2.14 -27.70 -3.21
CA CYS A 553 2.67 -26.48 -3.84
C CYS A 553 2.09 -26.22 -5.24
N MET A 554 1.18 -25.24 -5.35
CA MET A 554 0.51 -24.89 -6.61
C MET A 554 0.74 -23.44 -7.01
N LEU A 555 0.61 -23.10 -8.30
CA LEU A 555 0.71 -21.70 -8.72
C LEU A 555 -0.51 -20.93 -8.22
N TYR A 556 -0.33 -19.63 -7.97
CA TYR A 556 -1.43 -18.77 -7.52
C TYR A 556 -2.56 -18.67 -8.57
N SER A 557 -2.21 -18.75 -9.86
CA SER A 557 -3.16 -18.91 -10.97
C SER A 557 -4.05 -20.14 -10.83
N ASP A 558 -3.46 -21.28 -10.49
CA ASP A 558 -4.15 -22.57 -10.41
C ASP A 558 -5.08 -22.57 -9.19
N TYR A 559 -4.61 -21.99 -8.08
CA TYR A 559 -5.43 -21.78 -6.88
C TYR A 559 -6.62 -20.86 -7.15
N GLN A 560 -6.42 -19.73 -7.83
CA GLN A 560 -7.52 -18.84 -8.24
C GLN A 560 -8.50 -19.53 -9.20
N ALA A 561 -8.00 -20.28 -10.19
CA ALA A 561 -8.85 -21.03 -11.13
C ALA A 561 -9.72 -22.11 -10.46
N ILE A 562 -9.29 -22.65 -9.32
CA ILE A 562 -10.08 -23.59 -8.50
C ILE A 562 -11.04 -22.84 -7.58
N ALA A 563 -10.56 -21.80 -6.87
CA ALA A 563 -11.35 -21.03 -5.90
C ALA A 563 -12.49 -20.22 -6.57
N LEU A 564 -12.27 -19.71 -7.78
CA LEU A 564 -13.25 -18.93 -8.54
C LEU A 564 -14.20 -19.80 -9.39
N ASN A 565 -14.09 -21.14 -9.32
CA ASN A 565 -14.92 -22.05 -10.10
C ASN A 565 -15.77 -22.95 -9.17
N PRO A 566 -16.82 -22.39 -8.53
CA PRO A 566 -17.53 -23.01 -7.41
C PRO A 566 -18.31 -24.29 -7.74
N ARG A 567 -18.32 -24.74 -9.00
CA ARG A 567 -19.06 -25.94 -9.44
C ARG A 567 -18.36 -27.28 -9.14
N ARG A 568 -17.20 -27.32 -8.48
CA ARG A 568 -16.51 -28.60 -8.16
C ARG A 568 -15.89 -28.81 -6.78
N VAL A 569 -15.71 -27.80 -5.92
CA VAL A 569 -15.18 -28.02 -4.55
C VAL A 569 -15.87 -27.13 -3.53
N MET A 570 -16.43 -27.72 -2.47
CA MET A 570 -16.73 -27.01 -1.23
C MET A 570 -15.46 -26.93 -0.37
N VAL A 571 -14.95 -25.73 -0.13
CA VAL A 571 -13.85 -25.48 0.81
C VAL A 571 -14.36 -24.57 1.92
N GLN A 572 -14.42 -25.08 3.15
CA GLN A 572 -14.66 -24.25 4.33
C GLN A 572 -13.38 -23.49 4.70
N SER A 573 -13.48 -22.19 4.93
CA SER A 573 -12.39 -21.40 5.52
C SER A 573 -12.26 -21.73 7.01
N PRO A 574 -11.05 -22.02 7.53
CA PRO A 574 -10.82 -22.22 8.96
C PRO A 574 -10.62 -20.91 9.74
N PHE A 575 -10.67 -19.74 9.09
CA PHE A 575 -10.50 -18.43 9.72
C PHE A 575 -11.78 -17.60 9.63
N ASN A 576 -12.75 -17.89 10.50
CA ASN A 576 -13.78 -16.92 10.87
C ASN A 576 -14.37 -17.28 12.25
N ASP A 577 -13.77 -16.76 13.32
CA ASP A 577 -14.47 -16.62 14.59
C ASP A 577 -13.98 -15.39 15.36
N THR A 578 -14.91 -14.74 16.08
CA THR A 578 -14.70 -13.50 16.86
C THR A 578 -14.08 -12.28 16.14
N TYR A 579 -14.89 -11.59 15.34
CA TYR A 579 -14.81 -10.12 15.26
C TYR A 579 -16.19 -9.52 15.53
N ARG A 580 -16.31 -8.66 16.57
CA ARG A 580 -17.51 -7.84 16.76
C ARG A 580 -17.46 -6.64 15.80
N PRO A 581 -18.59 -6.21 15.22
CA PRO A 581 -18.59 -5.09 14.29
C PRO A 581 -18.27 -3.77 14.99
N HIS A 582 -17.25 -3.07 14.51
CA HIS A 582 -17.11 -1.63 14.77
C HIS A 582 -18.19 -0.90 13.97
N VAL A 583 -19.08 -0.19 14.66
CA VAL A 583 -20.08 0.68 14.03
C VAL A 583 -19.38 1.94 13.51
N VAL A 584 -19.09 1.97 12.20
CA VAL A 584 -18.73 3.23 11.52
C VAL A 584 -20.01 4.01 11.28
N GLY A 585 -20.25 5.02 12.12
CA GLY A 585 -21.43 5.87 12.02
C GLY A 585 -21.38 6.81 10.83
N TYR A 586 -22.04 6.46 9.73
CA TYR A 586 -22.48 7.43 8.74
C TYR A 586 -23.82 8.04 9.17
N SER A 587 -23.91 9.37 9.11
CA SER A 587 -25.06 10.13 9.58
C SER A 587 -26.31 9.93 8.71
N GLN A 588 -27.40 9.40 9.29
CA GLN A 588 -28.69 9.35 8.62
C GLN A 588 -29.40 10.71 8.63
N GLN A 589 -29.10 11.55 7.64
CA GLN A 589 -30.03 12.58 7.15
C GLN A 589 -29.94 12.63 5.61
N ALA A 590 -31.06 12.97 4.95
CA ALA A 590 -31.25 13.01 3.48
C ALA A 590 -31.37 11.65 2.73
N SER A 591 -32.41 10.87 3.06
CA SER A 591 -32.93 9.80 2.17
C SER A 591 -34.45 9.60 2.26
N GLY A 592 -35.19 10.70 2.47
CA GLY A 592 -36.62 10.79 2.13
C GLY A 592 -36.80 11.39 0.72
N ILE A 593 -37.92 11.07 0.05
CA ILE A 593 -38.27 11.58 -1.30
C ILE A 593 -37.36 11.05 -2.43
N ALA A 594 -37.37 9.74 -2.66
CA ALA A 594 -36.88 9.14 -3.91
C ALA A 594 -37.71 7.92 -4.42
N ALA A 595 -38.58 7.34 -3.58
CA ALA A 595 -39.26 6.06 -3.86
C ALA A 595 -40.61 6.18 -4.60
N ALA A 596 -41.08 7.38 -4.94
CA ALA A 596 -42.39 7.60 -5.59
C ALA A 596 -42.33 7.81 -7.12
N GLY A 597 -41.14 8.04 -7.69
CA GLY A 597 -41.02 8.49 -9.08
C GLY A 597 -41.09 7.39 -10.16
N PHE A 598 -40.79 6.14 -9.82
CA PHE A 598 -40.56 5.08 -10.83
C PHE A 598 -41.77 4.21 -11.19
N ALA A 599 -42.91 4.39 -10.52
CA ALA A 599 -44.12 3.59 -10.79
C ALA A 599 -44.97 4.10 -11.97
N CYS A 600 -44.86 5.39 -12.34
CA CYS A 600 -45.78 6.01 -13.30
C CYS A 600 -45.33 5.94 -14.78
N ILE A 601 -44.02 5.82 -15.05
CA ILE A 601 -43.49 5.98 -16.42
C ILE A 601 -43.66 4.71 -17.27
N VAL A 602 -43.61 3.52 -16.65
CA VAL A 602 -43.83 2.24 -17.36
C VAL A 602 -45.30 2.06 -17.78
N GLY A 603 -46.25 2.72 -17.11
CA GLY A 603 -47.68 2.61 -17.42
C GLY A 603 -48.13 3.32 -18.70
N PHE A 604 -47.44 4.38 -19.13
CA PHE A 604 -47.92 5.26 -20.21
C PHE A 604 -47.52 4.84 -21.64
N ILE A 605 -46.50 3.99 -21.80
CA ILE A 605 -46.09 3.51 -23.14
C ILE A 605 -47.00 2.37 -23.63
N GLY A 606 -47.66 1.65 -22.71
CA GLY A 606 -48.50 0.49 -23.04
C GLY A 606 -49.85 0.77 -23.72
N MET A 607 -50.34 2.01 -23.72
CA MET A 607 -51.67 2.36 -24.28
C MET A 607 -51.64 3.10 -25.63
N GLY A 608 -50.46 3.32 -26.22
CA GLY A 608 -50.32 4.07 -27.48
C GLY A 608 -50.65 3.30 -28.77
N LEU A 609 -50.71 1.97 -28.73
CA LEU A 609 -50.66 1.10 -29.94
C LEU A 609 -51.97 0.37 -30.29
N LEU A 610 -53.13 0.81 -29.77
CA LEU A 610 -54.42 0.12 -29.95
C LEU A 610 -55.56 0.95 -30.58
N CYS A 611 -55.27 2.16 -31.10
CA CYS A 611 -56.30 3.06 -31.66
C CYS A 611 -56.14 3.44 -33.15
N CYS A 612 -55.31 2.73 -33.92
CA CYS A 612 -55.15 2.94 -35.37
C CYS A 612 -55.71 1.78 -36.21
N ARG A 613 -56.97 1.38 -35.99
CA ARG A 613 -57.65 0.41 -36.86
C ARG A 613 -59.19 0.49 -36.88
N TYR A 614 -59.77 1.68 -37.13
CA TYR A 614 -61.14 1.80 -37.66
C TYR A 614 -61.46 3.20 -38.24
N LYS A 615 -60.89 3.51 -39.41
CA LYS A 615 -61.53 4.29 -40.50
C LYS A 615 -60.71 4.15 -41.78
#